data_AF-A0A6G2DWA4-F1
#
_entry.id   AF-A0A6G2DWA4-F1
#
_cell.length_a   1.000
_cell.length_b   1.000
_cell.length_c   1.000
_cell.angle_alpha   90.00
_cell.angle_beta   90.00
_cell.angle_gamma   90.00
#
_symmetry.space_group_name_H-M   'P 1'
#
loop_
_entity.id
_entity.type
_entity.pdbx_description
1 polymer ?
#
loop_
_entity_poly.entity_id
_entity_poly.type
_entity_poly.pdbx_seq_one_letter_code
_entity_poly.pdbx_strand_id
1 'polypeptide(L)'
;LPFMQNPFAYILGLSLVSKGLDISWLFQGLEDFRKITARNIIVKLVGVSSIFLFIKSASDLYLYVFLLTIFELLGQLSMWLPAREFIGKPYFDLSYAKQHLKPIVLLFLPQVAISLYVTLERTMLGALSSTKDVGIYDQALKLVNILLTLVTSLGSVM
;
A
#
# COMPACT_ATOMS: atom_id res chain seq x y z
N LEU A 1 -3.50 27.79 6.84
CA LEU A 1 -3.45 26.31 6.86
C LEU A 1 -3.71 25.85 8.29
N PRO A 2 -4.87 25.29 8.63
CA PRO A 2 -5.08 24.71 9.94
C PRO A 2 -4.24 23.45 10.04
N PHE A 3 -3.28 23.51 10.94
CA PHE A 3 -2.41 22.41 11.34
C PHE A 3 -3.26 21.18 11.70
N MET A 4 -2.83 20.01 11.22
CA MET A 4 -3.53 18.72 11.27
C MET A 4 -3.95 18.31 12.69
N GLN A 5 -5.11 18.76 13.16
CA GLN A 5 -5.74 18.30 14.41
C GLN A 5 -6.73 17.13 14.18
N ASN A 6 -6.66 16.45 13.04
CA ASN A 6 -7.53 15.31 12.76
C ASN A 6 -6.90 14.02 13.29
N PRO A 7 -7.54 13.29 14.24
CA PRO A 7 -7.07 11.98 14.71
C PRO A 7 -6.77 10.99 13.58
N PHE A 8 -7.46 11.15 12.44
CA PHE A 8 -7.19 10.44 11.18
C PHE A 8 -5.74 10.52 10.71
N ALA A 9 -5.09 11.68 10.84
CA ALA A 9 -3.72 11.86 10.36
C ALA A 9 -2.73 10.97 11.14
N TYR A 10 -2.93 10.83 12.46
CA TYR A 10 -2.10 9.97 13.29
C TYR A 10 -2.30 8.48 12.96
N ILE A 11 -3.55 8.05 12.75
CA ILE A 11 -3.85 6.67 12.35
C ILE A 11 -3.29 6.38 10.95
N LEU A 12 -3.41 7.30 10.00
CA LEU A 12 -2.82 7.16 8.67
C LEU A 12 -1.29 7.19 8.69
N GLY A 13 -0.68 7.87 9.66
CA GLY A 13 0.76 7.79 9.92
C GLY A 13 1.23 6.35 10.17
N LEU A 14 0.39 5.50 10.76
CA LEU A 14 0.69 4.08 10.94
C LEU A 14 0.81 3.33 9.61
N SER A 15 0.00 3.70 8.61
CA SER A 15 0.09 3.12 7.26
C SER A 15 1.42 3.50 6.58
N LEU A 16 1.91 4.74 6.78
CA LEU A 16 3.24 5.14 6.29
C LEU A 16 4.36 4.29 6.90
N VAL A 17 4.31 4.06 8.22
CA VAL A 17 5.26 3.18 8.91
C VAL A 17 5.16 1.76 8.35
N SER A 18 3.94 1.26 8.13
CA SER A 18 3.71 -0.05 7.52
C SER A 18 4.38 -0.18 6.14
N LYS A 19 4.21 0.82 5.26
CA LYS A 19 4.91 0.84 3.95
C LYS A 19 6.43 0.85 4.09
N GLY A 20 6.98 1.57 5.06
CA GLY A 20 8.42 1.58 5.33
C GLY A 20 8.97 0.23 5.83
N LEU A 21 8.10 -0.60 6.43
CA LEU A 21 8.44 -1.94 6.92
C LEU A 21 8.14 -3.04 5.90
N ASP A 22 7.68 -2.70 4.69
CA ASP A 22 7.39 -3.69 3.66
C ASP A 22 8.68 -4.30 3.10
N ILE A 23 8.87 -5.59 3.38
CA ILE A 23 10.00 -6.39 2.90
C ILE A 23 9.58 -7.46 1.91
N SER A 24 8.39 -7.33 1.32
CA SER A 24 7.89 -8.28 0.31
C SER A 24 8.86 -8.42 -0.86
N TRP A 25 9.58 -7.34 -1.22
CA TRP A 25 10.60 -7.33 -2.27
C TRP A 25 11.71 -8.37 -2.05
N LEU A 26 12.07 -8.68 -0.80
CA LEU A 26 13.08 -9.70 -0.48
C LEU A 26 12.62 -11.08 -0.96
N PHE A 27 11.37 -11.44 -0.65
CA PHE A 27 10.79 -12.72 -1.03
C PHE A 27 10.45 -12.78 -2.52
N GLN A 28 10.11 -11.65 -3.15
CA GLN A 28 9.96 -11.56 -4.61
C GLN A 28 11.29 -11.82 -5.30
N GLY A 29 12.39 -11.22 -4.82
CA GLY A 29 13.73 -11.45 -5.35
C GLY A 29 14.28 -12.85 -5.09
N LEU A 30 13.78 -13.55 -4.08
CA LEU A 30 14.06 -14.96 -3.80
C LEU A 30 13.08 -15.93 -4.49
N GLU A 31 12.18 -15.41 -5.33
CA GLU A 31 11.12 -16.18 -6.01
C GLU A 31 10.15 -16.93 -5.07
N ASP A 32 10.13 -16.60 -3.77
CA ASP A 32 9.25 -17.19 -2.75
C ASP A 32 7.95 -16.38 -2.60
N PHE A 33 7.22 -16.25 -3.71
CA PHE A 33 5.93 -15.55 -3.76
C PHE A 33 4.85 -16.24 -2.90
N ARG A 34 5.03 -17.52 -2.58
CA ARG A 34 4.10 -18.30 -1.75
C ARG A 34 4.00 -17.71 -0.34
N LYS A 35 5.14 -17.40 0.30
CA LYS A 35 5.15 -16.78 1.65
C LYS A 35 4.39 -15.44 1.67
N ILE A 36 4.63 -14.60 0.67
CA ILE A 36 3.95 -13.30 0.52
C ILE A 36 2.45 -13.50 0.39
N THR A 37 2.03 -14.39 -0.52
CA THR A 37 0.63 -14.60 -0.87
C THR A 37 -0.16 -15.19 0.30
N ALA A 38 0.34 -16.26 0.92
CA ALA A 38 -0.33 -16.92 2.04
C ALA A 38 -0.58 -15.95 3.20
N ARG A 39 0.45 -15.18 3.59
CA ARG A 39 0.35 -14.16 4.64
C ARG A 39 -0.62 -13.04 4.25
N ASN A 40 -0.58 -12.56 3.01
CA ASN A 40 -1.50 -11.51 2.56
C ASN A 40 -2.96 -11.95 2.63
N ILE A 41 -3.24 -13.20 2.25
CA ILE A 41 -4.58 -13.78 2.36
C ILE A 41 -5.01 -13.88 3.82
N ILE A 42 -4.18 -14.44 4.69
CA ILE A 42 -4.50 -14.59 6.13
C ILE A 42 -4.80 -13.24 6.77
N VAL A 43 -3.92 -12.25 6.58
CA VAL A 43 -4.08 -10.92 7.16
C VAL A 43 -5.32 -10.22 6.62
N LYS A 44 -5.59 -10.32 5.31
CA LYS A 44 -6.81 -9.74 4.72
C LYS A 44 -8.07 -10.42 5.24
N LEU A 45 -8.09 -11.76 5.35
CA LEU A 45 -9.25 -12.48 5.87
C LEU A 45 -9.53 -12.09 7.33
N VAL A 46 -8.51 -12.11 8.19
CA VAL A 46 -8.64 -11.71 9.60
C VAL A 46 -9.09 -10.25 9.72
N GLY A 47 -8.53 -9.36 8.88
CA GLY A 47 -8.91 -7.95 8.88
C GLY A 47 -10.37 -7.72 8.45
N VAL A 48 -10.80 -8.37 7.38
CA VAL A 48 -12.19 -8.30 6.90
C VAL A 48 -13.15 -8.87 7.96
N SER A 49 -12.85 -10.05 8.52
CA SER A 49 -13.67 -10.64 9.59
C SER A 49 -13.77 -9.70 10.80
N SER A 50 -12.66 -9.08 11.21
CA SER A 50 -12.64 -8.13 12.32
C SER A 50 -13.52 -6.89 12.03
N ILE A 51 -13.49 -6.38 10.79
CA ILE A 51 -14.35 -5.26 10.39
C ILE A 51 -15.84 -5.61 10.56
N PHE A 52 -16.28 -6.76 10.05
CA PHE A 52 -17.69 -7.18 10.19
C PHE A 52 -18.10 -7.46 11.65
N LEU A 53 -17.16 -7.94 12.48
CA LEU A 53 -17.44 -8.23 13.87
C LEU A 53 -17.51 -6.97 14.74
N PHE A 54 -16.61 -6.00 14.55
CA PHE A 54 -16.45 -4.87 15.46
C PHE A 54 -17.12 -3.58 15.02
N ILE A 55 -17.37 -3.36 13.72
CA ILE A 55 -18.00 -2.13 13.23
C ILE A 55 -19.50 -2.33 13.13
N LYS A 56 -20.25 -1.56 13.92
CA LYS A 56 -21.71 -1.68 14.02
C LYS A 56 -22.46 -0.40 13.64
N SER A 57 -21.76 0.75 13.62
CA SER A 57 -22.35 2.06 13.36
C SER A 57 -21.44 2.93 12.51
N ALA A 58 -22.03 3.93 11.83
CA ALA A 58 -21.30 4.97 11.10
C ALA A 58 -20.40 5.83 12.02
N SER A 59 -20.67 5.84 13.33
CA SER A 59 -19.80 6.47 14.34
C SER A 59 -18.45 5.76 14.51
N ASP A 60 -18.33 4.51 14.07
CA ASP A 60 -17.15 3.66 14.30
C ASP A 60 -16.06 3.89 13.24
N LEU A 61 -16.11 5.02 12.53
CA LEU A 61 -15.17 5.36 11.47
C LEU A 61 -13.71 5.34 11.95
N TYR A 62 -13.44 5.81 13.18
CA TYR A 62 -12.10 5.76 13.76
C TYR A 62 -11.60 4.33 13.96
N LEU A 63 -12.47 3.46 14.48
CA LEU A 63 -12.17 2.05 14.67
C LEU A 63 -11.96 1.35 13.33
N TYR A 64 -12.75 1.70 12.32
CA TYR A 64 -12.56 1.19 10.96
C TYR A 64 -11.20 1.54 10.37
N VAL A 65 -10.82 2.81 10.38
CA VAL A 65 -9.51 3.25 9.86
C VAL A 65 -8.37 2.65 10.68
N PHE A 66 -8.54 2.52 12.00
CA PHE A 66 -7.58 1.86 12.86
C PHE A 66 -7.40 0.38 12.52
N LEU A 67 -8.49 -0.38 12.36
CA LEU A 67 -8.44 -1.80 11.97
C LEU A 67 -7.75 -1.98 10.61
N LEU A 68 -8.05 -1.12 9.63
CA LEU A 68 -7.37 -1.17 8.33
C LEU A 68 -5.84 -1.00 8.48
N THR A 69 -5.41 0.02 9.21
CA THR A 69 -3.99 0.36 9.34
C THR A 69 -3.23 -0.62 10.22
N ILE A 70 -3.82 -1.11 11.31
CA ILE A 70 -3.17 -2.09 12.18
C ILE A 70 -3.02 -3.45 11.50
N PHE A 71 -4.01 -3.94 10.74
CA PHE A 71 -3.86 -5.19 10.01
C PHE A 71 -2.85 -5.06 8.88
N GLU A 72 -2.79 -3.92 8.21
CA GLU A 72 -1.73 -3.64 7.25
C GLU A 72 -0.34 -3.74 7.92
N LEU A 73 -0.14 -3.06 9.04
CA LEU A 73 1.12 -3.07 9.80
C LEU A 73 1.49 -4.46 10.32
N LEU A 74 0.57 -5.14 10.99
CA LEU A 74 0.78 -6.49 11.53
C LEU A 74 1.17 -7.46 10.43
N GLY A 75 0.54 -7.29 9.27
CA GLY A 75 0.97 -7.98 8.09
C GLY A 75 2.44 -7.68 7.77
N GLN A 76 2.82 -6.42 7.59
CA GLN A 76 4.19 -6.14 7.15
C GLN A 76 5.21 -6.64 8.17
N LEU A 77 4.92 -6.47 9.45
CA LEU A 77 5.71 -7.02 10.55
C LEU A 77 5.80 -8.56 10.54
N SER A 78 4.75 -9.28 10.18
CA SER A 78 4.78 -10.75 10.18
C SER A 78 5.78 -11.32 9.16
N MET A 79 6.08 -10.58 8.09
CA MET A 79 7.09 -10.98 7.09
C MET A 79 8.52 -10.91 7.64
N TRP A 80 8.78 -10.10 8.67
CA TRP A 80 10.10 -9.99 9.27
C TRP A 80 10.53 -11.25 9.99
N LEU A 81 9.60 -12.09 10.47
CA LEU A 81 9.92 -13.36 11.11
C LEU A 81 10.66 -14.32 10.16
N PRO A 82 10.11 -14.71 9.00
CA PRO A 82 10.83 -15.55 8.04
C PRO A 82 12.02 -14.83 7.38
N ALA A 83 12.01 -13.49 7.32
CA ALA A 83 13.11 -12.74 6.73
C ALA A 83 14.41 -12.80 7.55
N ARG A 84 14.32 -13.07 8.86
CA ARG A 84 15.50 -13.21 9.75
C ARG A 84 16.48 -14.31 9.30
N GLU A 85 16.01 -15.31 8.56
CA GLU A 85 16.87 -16.36 8.01
C GLU A 85 17.76 -15.84 6.87
N PHE A 86 17.33 -14.79 6.17
CA PHE A 86 18.03 -14.21 5.03
C PHE A 86 18.79 -12.92 5.38
N ILE A 87 18.32 -12.20 6.40
CA ILE A 87 18.90 -10.94 6.84
C ILE A 87 19.93 -11.20 7.94
N GLY A 88 21.21 -11.01 7.61
CA GLY A 88 22.31 -11.06 8.57
C GLY A 88 22.31 -9.91 9.58
N LYS A 89 23.42 -9.75 10.33
CA LYS A 89 23.55 -8.63 11.27
C LYS A 89 23.42 -7.29 10.53
N PRO A 90 22.61 -6.34 11.03
CA PRO A 90 22.44 -5.05 10.36
C PRO A 90 23.76 -4.28 10.38
N TYR A 91 24.29 -3.98 9.20
CA TYR A 91 25.45 -3.10 9.01
C TYR A 91 24.97 -1.79 8.40
N PHE A 92 25.10 -0.70 9.17
CA PHE A 92 24.65 0.62 8.74
C PHE A 92 25.82 1.43 8.18
N ASP A 93 25.90 1.51 6.86
CA ASP A 93 26.85 2.37 6.16
C ASP A 93 26.11 3.48 5.41
N LEU A 94 26.15 4.69 5.99
CA LEU A 94 25.52 5.86 5.39
C LEU A 94 26.20 6.27 4.07
N SER A 95 27.49 5.99 3.89
CA SER A 95 28.20 6.28 2.65
C SER A 95 27.67 5.38 1.53
N TYR A 96 27.52 4.09 1.83
CA TYR A 96 26.92 3.11 0.92
C TYR A 96 25.46 3.44 0.60
N ALA A 97 24.65 3.78 1.61
CA ALA A 97 23.25 4.15 1.41
C ALA A 97 23.08 5.40 0.51
N LYS A 98 23.96 6.40 0.66
CA LYS A 98 23.93 7.61 -0.19
C LYS A 98 24.19 7.32 -1.66
N GLN A 99 24.99 6.31 -2.00
CA GLN A 99 25.26 5.92 -3.39
C GLN A 99 23.99 5.43 -4.10
N HIS A 100 23.08 4.78 -3.36
CA HIS A 100 21.80 4.27 -3.88
C HIS A 100 20.70 5.34 -3.94
N LEU A 101 20.86 6.47 -3.25
CA LEU A 101 19.82 7.51 -3.19
C LEU A 101 19.51 8.08 -4.59
N LYS A 102 20.52 8.34 -5.42
CA LYS A 102 20.32 8.89 -6.77
C LYS A 102 19.55 7.91 -7.68
N PRO A 103 19.94 6.62 -7.81
CA PRO A 103 19.14 5.63 -8.51
C PRO A 103 17.70 5.50 -7.99
N ILE A 104 17.52 5.47 -6.66
CA ILE A 104 16.18 5.35 -6.04
C ILE A 104 15.30 6.54 -6.43
N VAL A 105 15.81 7.77 -6.37
CA VAL A 105 15.06 8.97 -6.76
C VAL A 105 14.71 8.94 -8.25
N LEU A 106 15.61 8.48 -9.11
CA LEU A 106 15.35 8.32 -10.54
C LEU A 106 14.23 7.31 -10.82
N LEU A 107 14.17 6.20 -10.07
CA LEU A 107 13.09 5.21 -10.16
C LEU A 107 11.78 5.68 -9.52
N PHE A 108 11.86 6.55 -8.52
CA PHE A 108 10.70 7.11 -7.83
C PHE A 108 9.95 8.13 -8.68
N LEU A 109 10.65 8.94 -9.47
CA LEU A 109 10.04 10.00 -10.29
C LEU A 109 8.93 9.51 -11.25
N PRO A 110 9.13 8.43 -12.05
CA PRO A 110 8.07 7.85 -12.87
C PRO A 110 6.84 7.44 -12.05
N GLN A 111 7.06 6.84 -10.87
CA GLN A 111 5.97 6.39 -10.01
C GLN A 111 5.12 7.54 -9.48
N VAL A 112 5.78 8.65 -9.09
CA VAL A 112 5.08 9.88 -8.70
C VAL A 112 4.32 10.48 -9.89
N ALA A 113 4.93 10.53 -11.07
CA ALA A 113 4.29 11.06 -12.27
C ALA A 113 3.02 10.30 -12.63
N ILE A 114 3.07 8.96 -12.62
CA ILE A 114 1.90 8.10 -12.85
C ILE A 114 0.82 8.35 -11.80
N SER A 115 1.19 8.41 -10.51
CA SER A 115 0.23 8.64 -9.42
C SER A 115 -0.45 10.01 -9.52
N LEU A 116 0.31 11.06 -9.85
CA LEU A 116 -0.22 12.40 -10.07
C LEU A 116 -1.15 12.43 -11.28
N TYR A 117 -0.73 11.85 -12.41
CA TYR A 117 -1.52 11.81 -13.63
C TYR A 117 -2.89 11.15 -13.40
N VAL A 118 -2.92 9.95 -12.81
CA VAL A 118 -4.17 9.20 -12.53
C VAL A 118 -5.08 9.96 -11.55
N THR A 119 -4.50 10.64 -10.57
CA THR A 119 -5.29 11.45 -9.61
C THR A 119 -5.86 12.69 -10.27
N LEU A 120 -5.03 13.40 -11.05
CA LEU A 120 -5.40 14.60 -11.78
C LEU A 120 -6.49 14.32 -12.81
N GLU A 121 -6.44 13.20 -13.54
CA GLU A 121 -7.49 12.82 -14.50
C GLU A 121 -8.88 12.83 -13.86
N ARG A 122 -9.03 12.20 -12.68
CA ARG A 122 -10.31 12.17 -11.94
C ARG A 122 -10.72 13.55 -11.44
N THR A 123 -9.77 14.31 -10.89
CA THR A 123 -10.02 15.67 -10.40
C THR A 123 -10.45 16.60 -11.53
N MET A 124 -9.78 16.53 -12.69
CA MET A 124 -10.11 17.30 -13.87
C MET A 124 -11.50 16.92 -14.40
N LEU A 125 -11.82 15.63 -14.48
CA LEU A 125 -13.15 15.19 -14.91
C LEU A 125 -14.25 15.69 -13.96
N GLY A 126 -13.99 15.73 -12.66
CA GLY A 126 -14.90 16.31 -11.67
C GLY A 126 -15.04 17.83 -11.74
N ALA A 127 -14.03 18.53 -12.23
CA ALA A 127 -14.07 19.97 -12.46
C ALA A 127 -14.72 20.35 -13.81
N LEU A 128 -14.61 19.48 -14.81
CA LEU A 128 -15.04 19.75 -16.19
C LEU A 128 -16.38 19.11 -16.55
N SER A 129 -16.85 18.12 -15.79
CA SER A 129 -18.07 17.35 -16.07
C SER A 129 -18.94 17.15 -14.83
N SER A 130 -19.94 16.28 -14.94
CA SER A 130 -20.83 15.95 -13.83
C SER A 130 -20.26 14.86 -12.91
N THR A 131 -20.73 14.80 -11.67
CA THR A 131 -20.41 13.71 -10.72
C THR A 131 -20.81 12.33 -11.24
N LYS A 132 -21.81 12.25 -12.12
CA LYS A 132 -22.22 11.01 -12.79
C LYS A 132 -21.14 10.50 -13.72
N ASP A 133 -20.50 11.38 -14.49
CA ASP A 133 -19.44 11.01 -15.43
C ASP A 133 -18.18 10.56 -14.69
N VAL A 134 -17.85 11.22 -13.56
CA VAL A 134 -16.79 10.79 -12.63
C VAL A 134 -17.08 9.39 -12.09
N GLY A 135 -18.33 9.11 -11.71
CA GLY A 135 -18.75 7.79 -11.26
C GLY A 135 -18.55 6.72 -12.32
N ILE A 136 -18.97 6.97 -13.57
CA ILE A 136 -18.82 6.02 -14.69
C ILE A 136 -17.33 5.77 -14.97
N TYR A 137 -16.53 6.84 -15.05
CA TYR A 137 -15.10 6.76 -15.30
C TYR A 137 -14.37 5.98 -14.19
N ASP A 138 -14.66 6.25 -12.91
CA ASP A 138 -14.01 5.54 -11.79
C ASP A 138 -14.32 4.04 -11.80
N GLN A 139 -15.55 3.64 -12.14
CA GLN A 139 -15.90 2.23 -12.27
C GLN A 139 -15.21 1.55 -13.47
N ALA A 140 -15.16 2.23 -14.62
CA ALA A 140 -14.44 1.72 -15.78
C ALA A 140 -12.94 1.54 -15.48
N LEU A 141 -12.33 2.54 -14.82
CA LEU A 141 -10.93 2.50 -14.42
C LEU A 141 -10.65 1.39 -13.39
N LYS A 142 -11.56 1.12 -12.45
CA LYS A 142 -11.46 -0.04 -11.55
C LYS A 142 -11.41 -1.35 -12.31
N LEU A 143 -12.25 -1.52 -13.33
CA LEU A 143 -12.25 -2.73 -14.17
C LEU A 143 -10.93 -2.89 -14.93
N VAL A 144 -10.41 -1.80 -15.52
CA VAL A 144 -9.08 -1.78 -16.16
C VAL A 144 -7.98 -2.15 -15.18
N ASN A 145 -8.01 -1.63 -13.95
CA ASN A 145 -7.02 -1.93 -12.92
C ASN A 145 -7.04 -3.40 -12.48
N ILE A 146 -8.22 -4.04 -12.44
CA ILE A 146 -8.32 -5.48 -12.16
C ILE A 146 -7.60 -6.28 -13.26
N LEU A 147 -7.81 -5.93 -14.53
CA LEU A 147 -7.11 -6.56 -15.65
C LEU A 147 -5.60 -6.30 -15.60
N LEU A 148 -5.19 -5.07 -15.31
CA LEU A 148 -3.78 -4.69 -15.16
C LEU A 148 -3.10 -5.46 -14.02
N THR A 149 -3.82 -5.74 -12.94
CA THR A 149 -3.30 -6.54 -11.82
C THR A 149 -2.93 -7.96 -12.28
N LEU A 150 -3.71 -8.58 -13.17
CA LEU A 150 -3.38 -9.88 -13.74
C LEU A 150 -2.12 -9.82 -14.61
N VAL A 151 -2.03 -8.82 -15.49
CA VAL A 151 -0.88 -8.63 -16.40
C VAL A 151 0.41 -8.38 -15.61
N THR A 152 0.36 -7.49 -14.62
CA THR A 152 1.52 -7.15 -13.78
C THR A 152 1.95 -8.32 -12.88
N SER A 153 1.00 -9.13 -12.40
CA SER A 153 1.34 -10.33 -11.62
C SER A 153 2.08 -11.36 -12.48
N LEU A 154 1.69 -11.56 -13.75
CA LEU A 154 2.42 -12.42 -14.68
C LEU A 154 3.80 -11.85 -15.00
N GLY A 155 3.88 -10.54 -15.27
CA GLY A 155 5.15 -9.87 -15.56
C GLY A 155 6.15 -9.86 -14.39
N SER A 156 5.68 -9.98 -13.14
CA SER A 156 6.57 -10.09 -11.97
C SER A 156 7.20 -11.48 -11.80
N VAL A 157 6.68 -12.50 -12.50
CA VAL A 157 7.10 -13.91 -12.36
C VAL A 157 7.93 -14.38 -13.56
N MET A 158 7.85 -13.66 -14.70
CA MET A 158 8.62 -13.90 -15.93
C MET A 158 9.91 -13.10 -15.95
#